data_AF-A0A6I3LHK8-F1
#
_entry.id   AF-A0A6I3LHK8-F1
#
_cell.length_a   1.000
_cell.length_b   1.000
_cell.length_c   1.000
_cell.angle_alpha   90.00
_cell.angle_beta   90.00
_cell.angle_gamma   90.00
#
_symmetry.space_group_name_H-M   'P 1'
#
loop_
_entity.id
_entity.type
_entity.pdbx_description
1 polymer ?
#
loop_
_entity_poly.entity_id
_entity_poly.type
_entity_poly.pdbx_seq_one_letter_code
_entity_poly.pdbx_strand_id
1 'polypeptide(L)'
;MRKYFILFLVSSLFMVSCDNRESDLGYNVSVWNTVVTKVNDVVGIEQSIVSLDGYSMFSQRGESAQEYIREAIEEYAKMDVKEDVVPMREALISYMKECDKLLDIYLSLSKQSVDKVLTEEVVEESYLHIESVFMEMEKLSEQVTLEQKAFAKKHYITRYVL
;
A
#
# COMPACT_ATOMS: atom_id res chain seq x y z
N MET A 1 -57.59 13.25 -41.21
CA MET A 1 -56.34 12.53 -41.53
C MET A 1 -55.16 13.40 -41.11
N ARG A 2 -54.28 12.87 -40.22
CA ARG A 2 -52.80 13.08 -40.17
C ARG A 2 -52.31 14.56 -40.11
N LYS A 3 -51.50 15.03 -39.16
CA LYS A 3 -50.43 14.40 -38.36
C LYS A 3 -50.15 15.23 -37.10
N TYR A 4 -50.01 14.58 -35.95
CA TYR A 4 -49.24 15.09 -34.82
C TYR A 4 -47.80 14.59 -35.00
N PHE A 5 -46.83 15.50 -34.92
CA PHE A 5 -45.43 15.15 -34.65
C PHE A 5 -45.00 16.01 -33.47
N ILE A 6 -45.28 15.51 -32.27
CA ILE A 6 -44.65 16.00 -31.05
C ILE A 6 -43.25 15.40 -31.06
N LEU A 7 -42.26 16.25 -31.26
CA LEU A 7 -40.85 15.89 -31.22
C LEU A 7 -40.42 15.82 -29.75
N PHE A 8 -40.81 14.74 -29.08
CA PHE A 8 -40.21 14.33 -27.80
C PHE A 8 -38.83 13.74 -28.13
N LEU A 9 -37.83 14.61 -28.25
CA LEU A 9 -36.44 14.17 -28.13
C LEU A 9 -36.20 13.93 -26.65
N VAL A 10 -36.49 12.68 -26.27
CA VAL A 10 -36.02 12.04 -25.06
C VAL A 10 -34.49 12.15 -25.10
N SER A 11 -33.94 13.20 -24.50
CA SER A 11 -32.58 13.21 -23.99
C SER A 11 -32.57 12.31 -22.76
N SER A 12 -32.70 11.01 -23.03
CA SER A 12 -32.40 9.95 -22.08
C SER A 12 -30.97 10.14 -21.62
N LEU A 13 -30.85 10.57 -20.37
CA LEU A 13 -29.87 10.10 -19.41
C LEU A 13 -28.53 9.68 -20.04
N PHE A 14 -27.61 10.63 -20.18
CA PHE A 14 -26.25 10.34 -19.73
C PHE A 14 -26.24 10.40 -18.20
N MET A 15 -26.99 9.50 -17.55
CA MET A 15 -26.56 8.99 -16.26
C MET A 15 -25.44 8.00 -16.57
N VAL A 16 -24.28 8.56 -16.96
CA VAL A 16 -23.02 7.87 -16.66
C VAL A 16 -23.10 7.71 -15.15
N SER A 17 -23.12 6.47 -14.64
CA SER A 17 -22.90 6.31 -13.22
C SER A 17 -21.58 7.03 -12.96
N CYS A 18 -21.64 8.14 -12.23
CA CYS A 18 -20.45 8.77 -11.69
C CYS A 18 -19.92 7.78 -10.64
N ASP A 19 -19.38 6.66 -11.09
CA ASP A 19 -18.45 5.87 -10.31
C ASP A 19 -17.41 6.88 -9.85
N ASN A 20 -17.30 7.09 -8.55
CA ASN A 20 -16.51 8.18 -8.00
C ASN A 20 -15.02 7.81 -8.11
N ARG A 21 -14.46 7.94 -9.31
CA ARG A 21 -13.07 7.57 -9.62
C ARG A 21 -12.06 8.36 -8.79
N GLU A 22 -12.43 9.58 -8.42
CA GLU A 22 -11.66 10.38 -7.48
C GLU A 22 -11.62 9.73 -6.09
N SER A 23 -12.71 9.09 -5.64
CA SER A 23 -12.72 8.28 -4.42
C SER A 23 -11.90 7.01 -4.54
N ASP A 24 -11.93 6.32 -5.69
CA ASP A 24 -11.12 5.11 -5.92
C ASP A 24 -9.61 5.44 -5.81
N LEU A 25 -9.19 6.52 -6.48
CA LEU A 25 -7.81 7.01 -6.41
C LEU A 25 -7.47 7.51 -5.01
N GLY A 26 -8.35 8.29 -4.39
CA GLY A 26 -8.13 8.85 -3.06
C GLY A 26 -7.98 7.78 -1.98
N TYR A 27 -8.77 6.72 -2.05
CA TYR A 27 -8.65 5.57 -1.15
C TYR A 27 -7.32 4.82 -1.36
N ASN A 28 -6.91 4.58 -2.62
CA ASN A 28 -5.61 3.96 -2.95
C ASN A 28 -4.42 4.76 -2.42
N VAL A 29 -4.42 6.08 -2.64
CA VAL A 29 -3.41 7.00 -2.09
C VAL A 29 -3.41 6.98 -0.56
N SER A 30 -4.59 6.99 0.07
CA SER A 30 -4.71 6.97 1.53
C SER A 30 -4.13 5.70 2.14
N VAL A 31 -4.41 4.54 1.56
CA VAL A 31 -3.85 3.28 2.03
C VAL A 31 -2.33 3.28 1.85
N TRP A 32 -1.82 3.70 0.69
CA TRP A 32 -0.38 3.78 0.45
C TRP A 32 0.33 4.66 1.48
N ASN A 33 -0.15 5.89 1.71
CA ASN A 33 0.44 6.82 2.68
C ASN A 33 0.45 6.25 4.11
N THR A 34 -0.60 5.52 4.48
CA THR A 34 -0.69 4.89 5.80
C THR A 34 0.31 3.73 5.93
N VAL A 35 0.45 2.90 4.89
CA VAL A 35 1.46 1.82 4.83
C VAL A 35 2.86 2.40 4.97
N VAL A 36 3.21 3.42 4.17
CA VAL A 36 4.52 4.08 4.21
C VAL A 36 4.81 4.63 5.61
N THR A 37 3.83 5.31 6.22
CA THR A 37 3.96 5.87 7.56
C THR A 37 4.26 4.77 8.58
N LYS A 38 3.48 3.69 8.57
CA LYS A 38 3.66 2.57 9.50
C LYS A 38 5.00 1.87 9.34
N VAL A 39 5.46 1.66 8.10
CA VAL A 39 6.79 1.07 7.84
C VAL A 39 7.90 2.02 8.33
N ASN A 40 7.80 3.31 8.03
CA ASN A 40 8.78 4.30 8.47
C ASN A 40 8.87 4.41 10.00
N ASP A 41 7.75 4.26 10.71
CA ASP A 41 7.72 4.25 12.18
C ASP A 41 8.50 3.06 12.79
N VAL A 42 8.59 1.95 12.06
CA VAL A 42 9.38 0.76 12.42
C VAL A 42 10.84 0.96 12.04
N VAL A 43 11.13 1.27 10.77
CA VAL A 43 12.50 1.50 10.27
C VAL A 43 13.21 2.61 11.04
N GLY A 44 12.49 3.66 11.43
CA GLY A 44 13.04 4.76 12.22
C GLY A 44 13.55 4.36 13.61
N ILE A 45 13.13 3.21 14.16
CA ILE A 45 13.66 2.68 15.43
C ILE A 45 15.14 2.31 15.29
N GLU A 46 15.54 1.84 14.11
CA GLU A 46 16.87 1.27 13.87
C GLU A 46 18.00 2.24 14.27
N GLN A 47 17.80 3.54 14.03
CA GLN A 47 18.77 4.60 14.38
C GLN A 47 19.03 4.72 15.89
N SER A 48 18.15 4.16 16.73
CA SER A 48 18.26 4.18 18.19
C SER A 48 18.88 2.91 18.79
N ILE A 49 19.16 1.90 17.97
CA ILE A 49 19.68 0.62 18.43
C ILE A 49 21.21 0.72 18.62
N VAL A 50 21.64 0.48 19.85
CA VAL A 50 23.07 0.52 20.24
C VAL A 50 23.60 -0.83 20.76
N SER A 51 22.73 -1.82 20.90
CA SER A 51 23.05 -3.17 21.35
C SER A 51 22.01 -4.17 20.85
N LEU A 52 22.34 -5.47 20.91
CA LEU A 52 21.43 -6.55 20.49
C LEU A 52 20.09 -6.55 21.25
N ASP A 53 20.09 -6.08 22.50
CA ASP A 53 18.87 -5.96 23.31
C ASP A 53 17.91 -4.88 22.78
N GLY A 54 18.43 -3.89 22.03
CA GLY A 54 17.63 -2.81 21.45
C GLY A 54 16.66 -3.29 20.36
N TYR A 55 16.93 -4.43 19.71
CA TYR A 55 16.04 -5.01 18.69
C TYR A 55 14.68 -5.44 19.26
N SER A 56 14.57 -5.67 20.57
CA SER A 56 13.28 -5.93 21.24
C SER A 56 12.25 -4.79 21.04
N MET A 57 12.70 -3.57 20.73
CA MET A 57 11.85 -2.40 20.50
C MET A 57 10.98 -2.50 19.23
N PHE A 58 11.35 -3.37 18.28
CA PHE A 58 10.56 -3.55 17.05
C PHE A 58 9.22 -4.23 17.30
N SER A 59 9.10 -5.12 18.29
CA SER A 59 7.90 -5.94 18.55
C SER A 59 6.58 -5.17 18.50
N GLN A 60 6.39 -4.19 19.38
CA GLN A 60 5.10 -3.47 19.46
C GLN A 60 4.73 -2.71 18.17
N ARG A 61 5.69 -1.98 17.58
CA ARG A 61 5.41 -1.17 16.37
C ARG A 61 5.33 -2.03 15.12
N GLY A 62 6.19 -3.05 15.03
CA GLY A 62 6.23 -4.02 13.94
C GLY A 62 4.94 -4.84 13.88
N GLU A 63 4.44 -5.35 15.01
CA GLU A 63 3.19 -6.10 15.07
C GLU A 63 2.00 -5.24 14.62
N SER A 64 1.89 -4.00 15.13
CA SER A 64 0.81 -3.08 14.74
C SER A 64 0.89 -2.61 13.29
N ALA A 65 2.09 -2.49 12.73
CA ALA A 65 2.29 -2.19 11.32
C ALA A 65 1.88 -3.39 10.45
N GLN A 66 2.33 -4.59 10.83
CA GLN A 66 2.08 -5.84 10.11
C GLN A 66 0.59 -6.21 10.12
N GLU A 67 -0.08 -6.09 11.27
CA GLU A 67 -1.52 -6.32 11.39
C GLU A 67 -2.29 -5.45 10.41
N TYR A 68 -2.04 -4.13 10.43
CA TYR A 68 -2.67 -3.20 9.50
C TYR A 68 -2.40 -3.55 8.03
N ILE A 69 -1.15 -3.89 7.68
CA ILE A 69 -0.79 -4.20 6.29
C ILE A 69 -1.50 -5.47 5.82
N ARG A 70 -1.55 -6.51 6.65
CA ARG A 70 -2.26 -7.76 6.33
C ARG A 70 -3.76 -7.55 6.17
N GLU A 71 -4.37 -6.79 7.08
CA GLU A 71 -5.78 -6.41 6.97
C GLU A 71 -6.05 -5.61 5.69
N ALA A 72 -5.19 -4.63 5.37
CA ALA A 72 -5.32 -3.81 4.17
C ALA A 72 -5.18 -4.65 2.88
N ILE A 73 -4.23 -5.60 2.83
CA ILE A 73 -4.10 -6.55 1.71
C ILE A 73 -5.39 -7.36 1.55
N GLU A 74 -5.91 -7.92 2.63
CA GLU A 74 -7.12 -8.73 2.61
C GLU A 74 -8.35 -7.94 2.17
N GLU A 75 -8.53 -6.74 2.71
CA GLU A 75 -9.62 -5.83 2.35
C GLU A 75 -9.55 -5.49 0.86
N TYR A 76 -8.40 -4.97 0.40
CA TYR A 76 -8.19 -4.61 -0.99
C TYR A 76 -8.43 -5.78 -1.95
N ALA A 77 -7.92 -6.96 -1.63
CA ALA A 77 -8.06 -8.14 -2.48
C ALA A 77 -9.52 -8.60 -2.62
N LYS A 78 -10.36 -8.39 -1.59
CA LYS A 78 -11.77 -8.79 -1.55
C LYS A 78 -12.72 -7.73 -2.12
N MET A 79 -12.26 -6.49 -2.30
CA MET A 79 -13.10 -5.42 -2.86
C MET A 79 -13.48 -5.72 -4.32
N ASP A 80 -14.78 -5.64 -4.60
CA ASP A 80 -15.30 -5.60 -5.96
C ASP A 80 -15.01 -4.23 -6.56
N VAL A 81 -13.92 -4.15 -7.32
CA VAL A 81 -13.46 -2.92 -7.97
C VAL A 81 -13.70 -3.02 -9.47
N LYS A 82 -13.92 -1.87 -10.09
CA LYS A 82 -14.03 -1.78 -11.55
C LYS A 82 -12.69 -2.15 -12.19
N GLU A 83 -12.75 -2.73 -13.40
CA GLU A 83 -11.59 -3.24 -14.13
C GLU A 83 -10.46 -2.22 -14.28
N ASP A 84 -10.80 -0.94 -14.44
CA ASP A 84 -9.82 0.13 -14.56
C ASP A 84 -9.09 0.51 -13.26
N VAL A 85 -9.59 0.08 -12.10
CA VAL A 85 -8.96 0.27 -10.78
C VAL A 85 -7.99 -0.87 -10.46
N VAL A 86 -8.15 -2.03 -11.11
CA VAL A 86 -7.37 -3.24 -10.85
C VAL A 86 -5.85 -3.01 -10.89
N PRO A 87 -5.26 -2.30 -11.88
CA PRO A 87 -3.82 -2.08 -11.92
C PRO A 87 -3.26 -1.32 -10.71
N MET A 88 -3.93 -0.24 -10.28
CA MET A 88 -3.54 0.50 -9.06
C MET A 88 -3.65 -0.37 -7.81
N ARG A 89 -4.70 -1.20 -7.74
CA ARG A 89 -4.92 -2.11 -6.62
C ARG A 89 -3.80 -3.15 -6.54
N GLU A 90 -3.46 -3.79 -7.65
CA GLU A 90 -2.44 -4.83 -7.72
C GLU A 90 -1.04 -4.30 -7.45
N ALA A 91 -0.71 -3.10 -7.95
CA ALA A 91 0.54 -2.43 -7.63
C ALA A 91 0.67 -2.18 -6.12
N LEU A 92 -0.39 -1.65 -5.48
CA LEU A 92 -0.37 -1.38 -4.05
C LEU A 92 -0.31 -2.67 -3.21
N ILE A 93 -1.06 -3.71 -3.57
CA ILE A 93 -0.98 -5.02 -2.90
C ILE A 93 0.44 -5.59 -3.00
N SER A 94 1.09 -5.47 -4.17
CA SER A 94 2.45 -5.97 -4.36
C SER A 94 3.44 -5.23 -3.45
N TYR A 95 3.35 -3.90 -3.39
CA TYR A 95 4.15 -3.09 -2.46
C TYR A 95 3.91 -3.50 -1.00
N MET A 96 2.64 -3.63 -0.58
CA MET A 96 2.28 -4.03 0.79
C MET A 96 2.84 -5.41 1.18
N LYS A 97 2.93 -6.36 0.24
CA LYS A 97 3.52 -7.67 0.50
C LYS A 97 5.02 -7.60 0.77
N GLU A 98 5.75 -6.73 0.07
CA GLU A 98 7.17 -6.52 0.38
C GLU A 98 7.36 -5.80 1.71
N CYS A 99 6.48 -4.85 2.06
CA CYS A 99 6.45 -4.27 3.39
C CYS A 99 6.22 -5.33 4.49
N ASP A 100 5.30 -6.27 4.28
CA ASP A 100 5.05 -7.37 5.25
C ASP A 100 6.29 -8.23 5.45
N LYS A 101 7.01 -8.57 4.37
CA LYS A 101 8.29 -9.30 4.45
C LYS A 101 9.36 -8.53 5.21
N LEU A 102 9.47 -7.22 4.99
CA LEU A 102 10.41 -6.37 5.75
C LEU A 102 10.10 -6.44 7.25
N LEU A 103 8.82 -6.33 7.61
CA LEU A 103 8.37 -6.40 9.00
C LEU A 103 8.60 -7.78 9.62
N ASP A 104 8.42 -8.87 8.87
CA ASP A 104 8.75 -10.23 9.32
C ASP A 104 10.24 -10.35 9.72
N ILE A 105 11.15 -9.71 8.99
CA ILE A 105 12.59 -9.71 9.33
C ILE A 105 12.81 -8.96 10.66
N TYR A 106 12.29 -7.74 10.80
CA TYR A 106 12.43 -6.97 12.03
C TYR A 106 11.80 -7.65 13.25
N LEU A 107 10.63 -8.27 13.08
CA LEU A 107 9.96 -9.03 14.13
C LEU A 107 10.73 -10.31 14.51
N SER A 108 11.36 -10.97 13.54
CA SER A 108 12.27 -12.10 13.81
C SER A 108 13.48 -11.67 14.64
N LEU A 109 14.12 -10.56 14.28
CA LEU A 109 15.23 -9.98 15.07
C LEU A 109 14.76 -9.61 16.48
N SER A 110 13.57 -9.02 16.60
CA SER A 110 12.96 -8.66 17.88
C SER A 110 12.75 -9.87 18.77
N LYS A 111 12.17 -10.94 18.21
CA LYS A 111 11.92 -12.19 18.93
C LYS A 111 13.22 -12.82 19.41
N GLN A 112 14.23 -12.91 18.55
CA GLN A 112 15.54 -13.47 18.92
C GLN A 112 16.27 -12.63 19.98
N SER A 113 16.07 -11.32 19.96
CA SER A 113 16.58 -10.40 20.99
C SER A 113 15.92 -10.66 22.36
N VAL A 114 14.59 -10.81 22.38
CA VAL A 114 13.82 -11.16 23.59
C VAL A 114 14.23 -12.53 24.14
N ASP A 115 14.40 -13.52 23.25
CA ASP A 115 14.79 -14.88 23.60
C ASP A 115 16.29 -15.00 23.98
N LYS A 116 17.06 -13.90 23.89
CA LYS A 116 18.51 -13.84 24.17
C LYS A 116 19.34 -14.82 23.32
N VAL A 117 18.90 -15.06 22.09
CA VAL A 117 19.59 -15.90 21.10
C VAL A 117 20.10 -15.13 19.90
N LEU A 118 19.80 -13.82 19.80
CA LEU A 118 20.29 -12.97 18.73
C LEU A 118 21.82 -12.82 18.81
N THR A 119 22.49 -12.95 17.68
CA THR A 119 23.94 -12.75 17.52
C THR A 119 24.22 -11.67 16.48
N GLU A 120 25.45 -11.13 16.48
CA GLU A 120 25.88 -10.15 15.47
C GLU A 120 25.85 -10.73 14.05
N GLU A 121 26.22 -12.00 13.89
CA GLU A 121 26.17 -12.71 12.59
C GLU A 121 24.74 -12.76 12.03
N VAL A 122 23.74 -13.07 12.87
CA VAL A 122 22.32 -13.08 12.46
C VAL A 122 21.86 -11.69 12.05
N VAL A 123 22.31 -10.64 12.75
CA VAL A 123 22.00 -9.26 12.41
C VAL A 123 22.60 -8.91 11.04
N GLU A 124 23.88 -9.22 10.81
CA GLU A 124 24.56 -8.96 9.54
C GLU A 124 23.88 -9.67 8.36
N GLU A 125 23.54 -10.96 8.51
CA GLU A 125 22.80 -11.71 7.50
C GLU A 125 21.41 -11.09 7.23
N SER A 126 20.71 -10.68 8.28
CA SER A 126 19.40 -10.05 8.15
C SER A 126 19.48 -8.72 7.41
N TYR A 127 20.57 -7.97 7.54
CA TYR A 127 20.75 -6.70 6.82
C TYR A 127 20.88 -6.88 5.31
N LEU A 128 21.52 -7.96 4.84
CA LEU A 128 21.56 -8.28 3.41
C LEU A 128 20.14 -8.56 2.87
N HIS A 129 19.31 -9.23 3.67
CA HIS A 129 17.90 -9.47 3.31
C HIS A 129 17.08 -8.17 3.32
N ILE A 130 17.29 -7.32 4.33
CA ILE A 130 16.63 -6.00 4.43
C ILE A 130 16.96 -5.14 3.20
N GLU A 131 18.23 -5.07 2.79
CA GLU A 131 18.67 -4.32 1.60
C GLU A 131 17.97 -4.84 0.34
N SER A 132 17.91 -6.16 0.16
CA SER A 132 17.20 -6.78 -0.97
C SER A 132 15.71 -6.43 -0.98
N VAL A 133 15.05 -6.41 0.18
CA VAL A 133 13.63 -6.06 0.28
C VAL A 133 13.43 -4.57 -0.01
N PHE A 134 14.30 -3.70 0.50
CA PHE A 134 14.22 -2.26 0.21
C PHE A 134 14.33 -1.94 -1.29
N MET A 135 15.25 -2.59 -2.01
CA MET A 135 15.38 -2.39 -3.45
C MET A 135 14.10 -2.77 -4.20
N GLU A 136 13.46 -3.89 -3.84
CA GLU A 136 12.19 -4.29 -4.47
C GLU A 136 11.04 -3.36 -4.06
N MET A 137 11.00 -2.91 -2.79
CA MET A 137 10.04 -1.92 -2.33
C MET A 137 10.16 -0.58 -3.08
N GLU A 138 11.37 -0.12 -3.38
CA GLU A 138 11.58 1.12 -4.15
C GLU A 138 11.00 0.99 -5.57
N LYS A 139 11.30 -0.11 -6.25
CA LYS A 139 10.74 -0.42 -7.57
C LYS A 139 9.20 -0.52 -7.55
N LEU A 140 8.62 -1.17 -6.54
CA LEU A 140 7.17 -1.29 -6.42
C LEU A 140 6.50 0.04 -6.04
N SER A 141 7.17 0.86 -5.23
CA SER A 141 6.72 2.22 -4.90
C SER A 141 6.63 3.10 -6.17
N GLU A 142 7.64 3.02 -7.04
CA GLU A 142 7.59 3.67 -8.36
C GLU A 142 6.39 3.16 -9.18
N GLN A 143 6.16 1.85 -9.19
CA GLN A 143 5.02 1.26 -9.90
C GLN A 143 3.67 1.75 -9.36
N VAL A 144 3.49 1.83 -8.03
CA VAL A 144 2.27 2.40 -7.42
C VAL A 144 2.05 3.83 -7.91
N THR A 145 3.10 4.65 -7.88
CA THR A 145 3.06 6.03 -8.38
C THR A 145 2.63 6.10 -9.85
N LEU A 146 3.20 5.23 -10.68
CA LEU A 146 2.93 5.20 -12.13
C LEU A 146 1.47 4.84 -12.41
N GLU A 147 0.94 3.82 -11.74
CA GLU A 147 -0.45 3.40 -11.92
C GLU A 147 -1.44 4.46 -11.43
N GLN A 148 -1.16 5.11 -10.30
CA GLN A 148 -1.98 6.22 -9.79
C GLN A 148 -2.00 7.41 -10.76
N LYS A 149 -0.84 7.78 -11.32
CA LYS A 149 -0.75 8.83 -12.34
C LYS A 149 -1.48 8.46 -13.63
N ALA A 150 -1.35 7.21 -14.07
CA ALA A 150 -2.03 6.72 -15.27
C ALA A 150 -3.55 6.74 -15.10
N PHE A 151 -4.04 6.29 -13.95
CA PHE A 151 -5.46 6.32 -13.60
C PHE A 151 -5.99 7.74 -13.54
N ALA A 152 -5.33 8.64 -12.81
CA ALA A 152 -5.75 10.03 -12.71
C ALA A 152 -5.83 10.71 -14.08
N LYS A 153 -4.82 10.47 -14.95
CA LYS A 153 -4.80 10.98 -16.31
C LYS A 153 -5.97 10.44 -17.15
N LYS A 154 -6.26 9.14 -17.05
CA LYS A 154 -7.36 8.48 -17.77
C LYS A 154 -8.72 9.06 -17.39
N HIS A 155 -8.88 9.46 -16.13
CA HIS A 155 -10.15 9.95 -15.57
C HIS A 155 -10.21 11.48 -15.41
N TYR A 156 -9.24 12.22 -15.96
CA TYR A 156 -9.17 13.69 -15.87
C TYR A 156 -9.19 14.24 -14.44
N ILE A 157 -8.65 13.49 -13.49
CA ILE A 157 -8.54 13.90 -12.08
C ILE A 157 -7.35 14.86 -11.96
N THR A 158 -7.62 16.11 -11.60
CA THR A 158 -6.62 17.20 -11.57
C THR A 158 -6.09 17.52 -10.18
N ARG A 159 -6.72 16.98 -9.13
CA ARG A 159 -6.32 17.18 -7.72
C ARG A 159 -6.18 15.83 -7.04
N TYR A 160 -4.95 15.41 -6.81
CA TYR A 160 -4.60 14.33 -5.89
C TYR A 160 -3.17 14.58 -5.42
N VAL A 161 -2.91 14.30 -4.16
CA VAL A 161 -1.58 14.46 -3.56
C VAL A 161 -0.93 13.09 -3.60
N LEU A 162 0.18 12.99 -4.33
CA LEU A 162 1.12 11.86 -4.27
C LEU A 162 2.19 12.15 -3.22
#